data_AF-A0A9D9H086-F1
#
_entry.id   AF-A0A9D9H086-F1
#
_cell.length_a   1.000
_cell.length_b   1.000
_cell.length_c   1.000
_cell.angle_alpha   90.00
_cell.angle_beta   90.00
_cell.angle_gamma   90.00
#
_symmetry.space_group_name_H-M   'P 1'
#
loop_
_entity.id
_entity.type
_entity.pdbx_description
1 polymer ?
#
loop_
_entity_poly.entity_id
_entity_poly.type
_entity_poly.pdbx_seq_one_letter_code
_entity_poly.pdbx_strand_id
1 'polypeptide(L)'
;MNCGFNINNNNINFQGRYNLSNYTGCLKGGAIGDALGWPIEFKHIEEIQRKFGKDGIQDLVIKSNGKAEITDDTQMTMFTADGLIKSALKKLNLNEMPDMKQVFKSYKLWLDAQFGKIHHKNVGWISNIKEMHIQRAPGNTCISAIAGGNPGSISKPINNSAGCGGVMRVAPAGLMYKDNPELAFKVGAECA
;
A
#
# COMPACT_ATOMS: atom_id res chain seq x y z
N MET A 1 1.77 15.08 25.77
CA MET A 1 1.59 13.70 25.28
C MET A 1 0.59 13.03 26.20
N ASN A 2 -0.63 12.74 25.73
CA ASN A 2 -1.59 11.89 26.44
C ASN A 2 -2.27 11.01 25.39
N CYS A 3 -1.87 9.73 25.32
CA CYS A 3 -2.70 8.69 24.73
C CYS A 3 -3.50 8.07 25.88
N GLY A 4 -4.81 7.92 25.74
CA GLY A 4 -5.63 7.25 26.74
C GLY A 4 -6.88 6.65 26.11
N PHE A 5 -7.25 5.45 26.56
CA PHE A 5 -8.54 4.85 26.29
C PHE A 5 -9.54 5.40 27.31
N ASN A 6 -10.60 6.06 26.84
CA ASN A 6 -11.69 6.46 27.73
C ASN A 6 -12.81 5.43 27.56
N ILE A 7 -12.81 4.41 28.42
CA ILE A 7 -13.84 3.37 28.43
C ILE A 7 -14.99 3.89 29.29
N ASN A 8 -15.94 4.58 28.67
CA ASN A 8 -17.24 4.87 29.27
C ASN A 8 -18.33 4.59 28.24
N ASN A 9 -19.17 3.58 28.54
CA ASN A 9 -20.41 3.20 27.85
C ASN A 9 -20.30 2.93 26.34
N ASN A 10 -19.99 1.68 25.95
CA ASN A 10 -20.20 1.06 24.62
C ASN A 10 -19.79 1.84 23.34
N ASN A 11 -19.15 2.99 23.48
CA ASN A 11 -18.66 3.82 22.40
C ASN A 11 -17.15 4.02 22.61
N ILE A 12 -16.36 3.23 21.91
CA ILE A 12 -14.91 3.40 21.85
C ILE A 12 -14.64 4.70 21.08
N ASN A 13 -14.45 5.80 21.81
CA ASN A 13 -14.04 7.07 21.22
C ASN A 13 -12.52 7.04 21.04
N PHE A 14 -12.06 6.59 19.87
CA PHE A 14 -10.64 6.66 19.51
C PHE A 14 -10.29 8.10 19.10
N GLN A 15 -9.64 8.85 19.98
CA GLN A 15 -8.96 10.10 19.61
C GLN A 15 -7.60 9.77 18.99
N GLY A 16 -7.59 9.36 17.73
CA GLY A 16 -6.35 9.10 17.01
C GLY A 16 -5.53 10.38 16.79
N ARG A 17 -4.23 10.20 16.53
CA ARG A 17 -3.35 11.31 16.16
C ARG A 17 -3.53 11.59 14.67
N TYR A 18 -4.34 12.58 14.30
CA TYR A 18 -4.75 12.82 12.90
C TYR A 18 -4.15 14.07 12.25
N ASN A 19 -2.93 14.44 12.63
CA ASN A 19 -2.21 15.51 11.94
C ASN A 19 -1.43 14.96 10.73
N LEU A 20 -1.04 15.86 9.82
CA LEU A 20 -0.29 15.53 8.61
C LEU A 20 1.00 14.74 8.88
N SER A 21 1.64 14.96 10.04
CA SER A 21 2.86 14.24 10.41
C SER A 21 2.63 12.75 10.63
N ASN A 22 1.48 12.33 11.16
CA ASN A 22 1.19 10.90 11.35
C ASN A 22 0.86 10.21 10.02
N TYR A 23 0.15 10.89 9.12
CA TYR A 23 -0.11 10.40 7.76
C TYR A 23 1.20 10.23 7.00
N THR A 24 2.05 11.25 7.08
CA THR A 24 3.39 11.25 6.49
C THR A 24 4.25 10.15 7.09
N GLY A 25 4.25 10.00 8.42
CA GLY A 25 4.99 8.97 9.13
C GLY A 25 4.53 7.55 8.78
N CYS A 26 3.22 7.32 8.64
CA CYS A 26 2.67 6.04 8.22
C CYS A 26 3.15 5.64 6.82
N LEU A 27 3.00 6.52 5.83
CA LEU A 27 3.38 6.23 4.45
C LEU A 27 4.91 6.15 4.27
N LYS A 28 5.67 7.07 4.90
CA LYS A 28 7.14 7.02 4.86
C LYS A 28 7.70 5.83 5.63
N GLY A 29 7.12 5.50 6.77
CA GLY A 29 7.53 4.36 7.58
C GLY A 29 7.34 3.04 6.82
N GLY A 30 6.21 2.89 6.12
CA GLY A 30 5.99 1.76 5.21
C GLY A 30 7.07 1.67 4.12
N ALA A 31 7.35 2.79 3.45
CA ALA A 31 8.37 2.84 2.40
C ALA A 31 9.81 2.60 2.90
N ILE A 32 10.13 3.05 4.11
CA ILE A 32 11.43 2.76 4.75
C ILE A 32 11.52 1.28 5.12
N GLY A 33 10.44 0.71 5.66
CA GLY A 33 10.37 -0.72 6.00
C GLY A 33 10.55 -1.62 4.78
N ASP A 34 9.82 -1.31 3.69
CA ASP A 34 9.98 -1.92 2.37
C ASP A 34 11.46 -1.84 1.92
N ALA A 35 12.02 -0.64 1.83
CA ALA A 35 13.37 -0.45 1.33
C ALA A 35 14.48 -1.08 2.21
N LEU A 36 14.23 -1.22 3.52
CA LEU A 36 15.12 -1.90 4.44
C LEU A 36 15.02 -3.44 4.31
N GLY A 37 13.81 -3.96 4.10
CA GLY A 37 13.57 -5.40 3.96
C GLY A 37 14.00 -5.95 2.60
N TRP A 38 13.86 -5.16 1.53
CA TRP A 38 14.13 -5.60 0.16
C TRP A 38 15.51 -6.26 -0.06
N PRO A 39 16.64 -5.70 0.41
CA PRO A 39 17.97 -6.30 0.18
C PRO A 39 18.18 -7.67 0.83
N ILE A 40 17.32 -8.05 1.78
CA ILE A 40 17.38 -9.30 2.53
C ILE A 40 16.21 -10.24 2.25
N GLU A 41 15.32 -9.88 1.33
CA GLU A 41 14.18 -10.71 0.96
C GLU A 41 14.64 -12.10 0.48
N PHE A 42 13.93 -13.14 0.92
CA PHE A 42 14.22 -14.55 0.63
C PHE A 42 15.61 -15.06 1.06
N LYS A 43 16.33 -14.33 1.91
CA LYS A 43 17.63 -14.78 2.46
C LYS A 43 17.46 -15.52 3.78
N HIS A 44 18.29 -16.52 4.00
CA HIS A 44 18.41 -17.14 5.32
C HIS A 44 19.14 -16.20 6.30
N ILE A 45 18.84 -16.33 7.58
CA ILE A 45 19.39 -15.45 8.62
C ILE A 45 20.93 -15.49 8.65
N GLU A 46 21.53 -16.64 8.37
CA GLU A 46 22.97 -16.83 8.31
C GLU A 46 23.59 -16.04 7.14
N GLU A 47 22.89 -15.94 6.01
CA GLU A 47 23.35 -15.16 4.86
C GLU A 47 23.25 -13.66 5.12
N ILE A 48 22.19 -13.23 5.79
CA ILE A 48 22.01 -11.85 6.23
C ILE A 48 23.14 -11.47 7.19
N GLN A 49 23.39 -12.30 8.20
CA GLN A 49 24.43 -12.06 9.19
C GLN A 49 25.84 -12.08 8.60
N ARG A 50 26.11 -12.99 7.64
CA ARG A 50 27.39 -13.01 6.92
C ARG A 50 27.62 -11.73 6.11
N LYS A 51 26.57 -11.14 5.54
CA LYS A 51 26.68 -9.94 4.70
C LYS A 51 26.70 -8.64 5.51
N PHE A 52 25.89 -8.54 6.57
CA PHE A 52 25.63 -7.29 7.29
C PHE A 52 26.18 -7.29 8.73
N GLY A 53 26.71 -8.41 9.22
CA GLY A 53 27.20 -8.58 10.58
C GLY A 53 26.19 -9.28 11.49
N LYS A 54 26.60 -9.62 12.71
CA LYS A 54 25.82 -10.44 13.67
C LYS A 54 24.39 -9.91 13.94
N ASP A 55 24.22 -8.59 13.88
CA ASP A 55 22.94 -7.92 14.15
C ASP A 55 22.07 -7.79 12.88
N GLY A 56 22.51 -8.31 11.74
CA GLY A 56 21.80 -8.25 10.47
C GLY A 56 21.82 -6.85 9.84
N ILE A 57 20.86 -6.57 8.96
CA ILE A 57 20.74 -5.25 8.33
C ILE A 57 20.28 -4.21 9.36
N GLN A 58 21.03 -3.11 9.48
CA GLN A 58 20.75 -2.02 10.43
C GLN A 58 20.42 -0.70 9.74
N ASP A 59 20.82 -0.56 8.46
CA ASP A 59 20.66 0.66 7.68
C ASP A 59 20.20 0.34 6.26
N LEU A 60 19.66 1.35 5.58
CA LEU A 60 19.25 1.26 4.18
C LEU A 60 20.45 0.96 3.27
N VAL A 61 20.26 0.04 2.33
CA VAL A 61 21.25 -0.22 1.27
C VAL A 61 21.08 0.83 0.18
N ILE A 62 22.02 1.78 0.12
CA ILE A 62 22.03 2.86 -0.87
C ILE A 62 22.68 2.36 -2.16
N LYS A 63 21.93 2.45 -3.28
CA LYS A 63 22.46 2.14 -4.62
C LYS A 63 23.40 3.24 -5.13
N SER A 64 24.07 2.99 -6.25
CA SER A 64 24.99 3.94 -6.90
C SER A 64 24.36 5.30 -7.26
N ASN A 65 23.03 5.37 -7.37
CA ASN A 65 22.29 6.61 -7.62
C ASN A 65 21.95 7.40 -6.33
N GLY A 66 22.48 7.00 -5.17
CA GLY A 66 22.27 7.68 -3.90
C GLY A 66 20.90 7.42 -3.26
N LYS A 67 20.14 6.42 -3.73
CA LYS A 67 18.79 6.10 -3.22
C LYS A 67 18.71 4.66 -2.73
N ALA A 68 17.93 4.44 -1.68
CA ALA A 68 17.41 3.11 -1.34
C ALA A 68 16.26 2.75 -2.29
N GLU A 69 16.09 1.46 -2.58
CA GLU A 69 15.06 0.97 -3.50
C GLU A 69 13.84 0.48 -2.74
N ILE A 70 12.66 0.95 -3.14
CA ILE A 70 11.34 0.44 -2.73
C ILE A 70 10.86 -0.66 -3.68
N THR A 71 9.93 -1.50 -3.26
CA THR A 71 9.31 -2.59 -4.05
C THR A 71 7.87 -2.28 -4.45
N ASP A 72 7.14 -3.31 -4.88
CA ASP A 72 5.71 -3.29 -5.12
C ASP A 72 4.90 -2.96 -3.86
N ASP A 73 5.38 -3.25 -2.65
CA ASP A 73 4.74 -2.85 -1.39
C ASP A 73 4.43 -1.35 -1.37
N THR A 74 5.47 -0.51 -1.57
CA THR A 74 5.28 0.95 -1.62
C THR A 74 4.50 1.38 -2.86
N GLN A 75 4.79 0.81 -4.03
CA GLN A 75 4.07 1.22 -5.25
C GLN A 75 2.58 0.93 -5.13
N MET A 76 2.20 -0.29 -4.78
CA MET A 76 0.80 -0.71 -4.64
C MET A 76 0.10 0.05 -3.51
N THR A 77 0.81 0.41 -2.43
CA THR A 77 0.29 1.34 -1.41
C THR A 77 -0.10 2.69 -2.05
N MET A 78 0.78 3.28 -2.85
CA MET A 78 0.49 4.56 -3.52
C MET A 78 -0.64 4.45 -4.56
N PHE A 79 -0.73 3.34 -5.28
CA PHE A 79 -1.83 3.08 -6.22
C PHE A 79 -3.17 2.81 -5.51
N THR A 80 -3.14 2.24 -4.30
CA THR A 80 -4.32 2.14 -3.43
C THR A 80 -4.81 3.54 -3.04
N ALA A 81 -3.90 4.42 -2.59
CA ALA A 81 -4.22 5.80 -2.27
C ALA A 81 -4.79 6.56 -3.48
N ASP A 82 -4.19 6.43 -4.67
CA ASP A 82 -4.69 7.04 -5.91
C ASP A 82 -6.12 6.58 -6.24
N GLY A 83 -6.37 5.28 -6.15
CA GLY A 83 -7.68 4.69 -6.41
C GLY A 83 -8.77 5.19 -5.46
N LEU A 84 -8.47 5.21 -4.16
CA LEU A 84 -9.41 5.69 -3.14
C LEU A 84 -9.70 7.19 -3.28
N ILE A 85 -8.67 8.02 -3.49
CA ILE A 85 -8.82 9.47 -3.73
C ILE A 85 -9.70 9.72 -4.95
N LYS A 86 -9.45 9.02 -6.07
CA LYS A 86 -10.29 9.14 -7.28
C LYS A 86 -11.74 8.75 -7.03
N SER A 87 -11.97 7.68 -6.27
CA SER A 87 -13.33 7.27 -5.90
C SER A 87 -14.03 8.35 -5.05
N ALA A 88 -13.36 8.88 -4.04
CA ALA A 88 -13.93 9.89 -3.17
C ALA A 88 -14.21 11.22 -3.90
N LEU A 89 -13.32 11.66 -4.77
CA LEU A 89 -13.55 12.87 -5.57
C LEU A 89 -14.76 12.72 -6.50
N LYS A 90 -15.02 11.51 -7.02
CA LYS A 90 -16.19 11.23 -7.87
C LYS A 90 -17.49 11.18 -7.07
N LYS A 91 -17.47 10.64 -5.85
CA LYS A 91 -18.67 10.48 -5.01
C LYS A 91 -18.94 11.68 -4.09
N LEU A 92 -17.93 12.50 -3.81
CA LEU A 92 -17.93 13.52 -2.77
C LEU A 92 -18.38 13.00 -1.39
N ASN A 93 -18.08 11.72 -1.09
CA ASN A 93 -18.52 11.04 0.12
C ASN A 93 -17.44 10.06 0.63
N LEU A 94 -17.15 10.12 1.93
CA LEU A 94 -16.22 9.24 2.65
C LEU A 94 -16.92 8.34 3.68
N ASN A 95 -18.25 8.43 3.80
CA ASN A 95 -19.04 7.64 4.77
C ASN A 95 -19.56 6.32 4.19
N GLU A 96 -19.21 6.01 2.94
CA GLU A 96 -19.65 4.83 2.20
C GLU A 96 -18.47 4.10 1.56
N MET A 97 -18.71 2.86 1.13
CA MET A 97 -17.73 2.09 0.36
C MET A 97 -17.32 2.86 -0.91
N PRO A 98 -16.02 2.88 -1.26
CA PRO A 98 -15.55 3.45 -2.52
C PRO A 98 -16.06 2.62 -3.72
N ASP A 99 -16.02 3.23 -4.90
CA ASP A 99 -16.16 2.50 -6.15
C ASP A 99 -14.91 1.63 -6.35
N MET A 100 -15.01 0.34 -5.98
CA MET A 100 -13.89 -0.61 -6.10
C MET A 100 -13.43 -0.81 -7.55
N LYS A 101 -14.29 -0.55 -8.55
CA LYS A 101 -13.85 -0.53 -9.96
C LYS A 101 -12.91 0.63 -10.23
N GLN A 102 -13.08 1.76 -9.55
CA GLN A 102 -12.17 2.91 -9.63
C GLN A 102 -10.83 2.61 -8.96
N VAL A 103 -10.83 1.93 -7.81
CA VAL A 103 -9.59 1.46 -7.16
C VAL A 103 -8.85 0.48 -8.06
N PHE A 104 -9.56 -0.49 -8.63
CA PHE A 104 -9.00 -1.47 -9.55
C PHE A 104 -8.41 -0.87 -10.82
N LYS A 105 -8.97 0.25 -11.34
CA LYS A 105 -8.35 0.99 -12.45
C LYS A 105 -6.96 1.51 -12.08
N SER A 106 -6.75 1.96 -10.84
CA SER A 106 -5.42 2.39 -10.37
C SER A 106 -4.47 1.20 -10.24
N TYR A 107 -4.93 0.02 -9.82
CA TYR A 107 -4.11 -1.19 -9.87
C TYR A 107 -3.75 -1.63 -11.30
N LYS A 108 -4.63 -1.41 -12.28
CA LYS A 108 -4.28 -1.64 -13.69
C LYS A 108 -3.23 -0.66 -14.20
N LEU A 109 -3.24 0.59 -13.76
CA LEU A 109 -2.16 1.54 -14.06
C LEU A 109 -0.82 1.09 -13.45
N TRP A 110 -0.85 0.53 -12.23
CA TRP A 110 0.35 -0.10 -11.64
C TRP A 110 0.83 -1.29 -12.49
N LEU A 111 -0.07 -2.16 -12.93
CA LEU A 111 0.26 -3.33 -13.74
C LEU A 111 0.92 -2.92 -15.06
N ASP A 112 0.39 -1.91 -15.75
CA ASP A 112 0.95 -1.37 -17.00
C ASP A 112 2.41 -0.90 -16.80
N ALA A 113 2.69 -0.25 -15.66
CA ALA A 113 4.03 0.19 -15.29
C ALA A 113 5.03 -0.97 -15.09
N GLN A 114 4.57 -2.16 -14.69
CA GLN A 114 5.46 -3.32 -14.49
C GLN A 114 5.96 -3.95 -15.80
N PHE A 115 5.28 -3.70 -16.91
CA PHE A 115 5.60 -4.26 -18.23
C PHE A 115 6.07 -3.22 -19.25
N GLY A 116 6.45 -2.03 -18.79
CA GLY A 116 6.91 -0.94 -19.65
C GLY A 116 5.85 -0.43 -20.64
N LYS A 117 4.57 -0.72 -20.41
CA LYS A 117 3.46 -0.27 -21.27
C LYS A 117 3.03 1.13 -20.85
N ILE A 118 3.39 2.11 -21.68
CA ILE A 118 2.88 3.50 -21.81
C ILE A 118 2.77 4.37 -20.54
N HIS A 119 3.35 5.58 -20.69
CA HIS A 119 3.06 6.77 -19.91
C HIS A 119 1.61 7.25 -20.09
N HIS A 120 0.68 6.76 -19.27
CA HIS A 120 -0.67 7.32 -19.14
C HIS A 120 -0.62 8.70 -18.47
N LYS A 121 -0.02 9.69 -19.13
CA LYS A 121 0.04 11.07 -18.61
C LYS A 121 -1.38 11.58 -18.39
N ASN A 122 -1.58 12.29 -17.28
CA ASN A 122 -2.84 12.93 -16.92
C ASN A 122 -4.01 11.99 -16.55
N VAL A 123 -3.76 10.71 -16.26
CA VAL A 123 -4.80 9.80 -15.74
C VAL A 123 -4.90 9.89 -14.20
N GLY A 124 -4.06 10.69 -13.56
CA GLY A 124 -4.10 11.00 -12.14
C GLY A 124 -2.83 11.72 -11.68
N TRP A 125 -2.74 11.98 -10.37
CA TRP A 125 -1.52 12.57 -9.80
C TRP A 125 -0.35 11.58 -9.84
N ILE A 126 -0.62 10.29 -9.57
CA ILE A 126 0.42 9.25 -9.51
C ILE A 126 1.07 9.01 -10.86
N SER A 127 0.33 9.19 -11.96
CA SER A 127 0.85 8.99 -13.31
C SER A 127 1.95 9.99 -13.72
N ASN A 128 2.10 11.08 -12.95
CA ASN A 128 3.12 12.08 -13.19
C ASN A 128 4.41 11.82 -12.38
N ILE A 129 4.44 10.79 -11.53
CA ILE A 129 5.59 10.41 -10.70
C ILE A 129 6.35 9.30 -11.43
N LYS A 130 7.43 9.66 -12.12
CA LYS A 130 8.20 8.72 -12.96
C LYS A 130 8.74 7.52 -12.18
N GLU A 131 9.10 7.72 -10.92
CA GLU A 131 9.62 6.69 -10.02
C GLU A 131 8.59 5.59 -9.71
N MET A 132 7.29 5.88 -9.86
CA MET A 132 6.21 4.90 -9.71
C MET A 132 5.98 4.07 -10.98
N HIS A 133 6.66 4.40 -12.08
CA HIS A 133 6.53 3.74 -13.39
C HIS A 133 7.77 2.94 -13.77
N ILE A 134 8.28 2.18 -12.82
CA ILE A 134 9.46 1.31 -12.96
C ILE A 134 9.06 -0.05 -12.39
N GLN A 135 9.54 -1.13 -13.00
CA GLN A 135 9.33 -2.48 -12.48
C GLN A 135 9.98 -2.63 -11.10
N ARG A 136 9.19 -3.04 -10.10
CA ARG A 136 9.62 -3.16 -8.69
C ARG A 136 9.20 -4.50 -8.08
N ALA A 137 9.91 -5.56 -8.47
CA ALA A 137 9.76 -6.91 -7.88
C ALA A 137 8.31 -7.42 -7.72
N PRO A 138 7.45 -7.29 -8.75
CA PRO A 138 6.02 -7.49 -8.57
C PRO A 138 5.67 -8.94 -8.18
N GLY A 139 4.86 -9.10 -7.13
CA GLY A 139 4.34 -10.40 -6.73
C GLY A 139 3.49 -11.06 -7.84
N ASN A 140 3.78 -12.33 -8.16
CA ASN A 140 3.10 -13.07 -9.23
C ASN A 140 1.57 -13.16 -9.05
N THR A 141 1.09 -13.32 -7.80
CA THR A 141 -0.35 -13.32 -7.50
C THR A 141 -0.99 -11.97 -7.82
N CYS A 142 -0.34 -10.86 -7.44
CA CYS A 142 -0.86 -9.52 -7.73
C CYS A 142 -0.95 -9.27 -9.23
N ILE A 143 0.09 -9.64 -9.98
CA ILE A 143 0.11 -9.56 -11.45
C ILE A 143 -1.05 -10.36 -12.05
N SER A 144 -1.17 -11.65 -11.71
CA SER A 144 -2.17 -12.53 -12.32
C SER A 144 -3.60 -12.13 -11.96
N ALA A 145 -3.84 -11.72 -10.72
CA ALA A 145 -5.14 -11.23 -10.25
C ALA A 145 -5.58 -9.97 -11.02
N ILE A 146 -4.69 -8.98 -11.17
CA ILE A 146 -5.01 -7.72 -11.85
C ILE A 146 -5.14 -7.95 -13.37
N ALA A 147 -4.26 -8.78 -13.95
CA ALA A 147 -4.30 -9.13 -15.37
C ALA A 147 -5.60 -9.87 -15.76
N GLY A 148 -6.20 -10.62 -14.81
CA GLY A 148 -7.50 -11.27 -14.98
C GLY A 148 -8.67 -10.30 -15.19
N GLY A 149 -8.47 -8.98 -14.97
CA GLY A 149 -9.42 -7.93 -15.32
C GLY A 149 -10.67 -7.84 -14.42
N ASN A 150 -10.82 -8.75 -13.47
CA ASN A 150 -11.88 -8.76 -12.47
C ASN A 150 -11.30 -8.31 -11.11
N PRO A 151 -11.84 -7.26 -10.46
CA PRO A 151 -11.39 -6.84 -9.14
C PRO A 151 -11.61 -7.89 -8.03
N GLY A 152 -12.55 -8.82 -8.22
CA GLY A 152 -12.98 -9.71 -7.14
C GLY A 152 -13.69 -8.97 -6.02
N SER A 153 -13.98 -9.70 -4.95
CA SER A 153 -14.42 -9.18 -3.65
C SER A 153 -14.24 -10.25 -2.58
N ILE A 154 -14.41 -9.90 -1.31
CA ILE A 154 -14.40 -10.88 -0.20
C ILE A 154 -15.45 -11.98 -0.43
N SER A 155 -16.64 -11.60 -0.91
CA SER A 155 -17.74 -12.52 -1.21
C SER A 155 -17.55 -13.33 -2.49
N LYS A 156 -16.67 -12.89 -3.39
CA LYS A 156 -16.37 -13.53 -4.69
C LYS A 156 -14.86 -13.49 -4.95
N PRO A 157 -14.09 -14.31 -4.21
CA PRO A 157 -12.63 -14.33 -4.35
C PRO A 157 -12.23 -14.79 -5.75
N ILE A 158 -11.14 -14.21 -6.27
CA ILE A 158 -10.61 -14.50 -7.62
C ILE A 158 -9.40 -15.45 -7.59
N ASN A 159 -8.87 -15.74 -6.40
CA ASN A 159 -7.84 -16.73 -6.14
C ASN A 159 -7.89 -17.14 -4.65
N ASN A 160 -7.04 -18.08 -4.23
CA ASN A 160 -6.91 -18.56 -2.86
C ASN A 160 -5.52 -18.29 -2.26
N SER A 161 -4.76 -17.33 -2.80
CA SER A 161 -3.43 -17.00 -2.32
C SER A 161 -3.50 -16.36 -0.93
N ALA A 162 -2.66 -16.85 -0.02
CA ALA A 162 -2.51 -16.32 1.33
C ALA A 162 -1.21 -15.50 1.50
N GLY A 163 -0.63 -15.02 0.39
CA GLY A 163 0.56 -14.16 0.41
C GLY A 163 0.28 -12.77 1.01
N CYS A 164 1.34 -12.03 1.33
CA CYS A 164 1.27 -10.69 1.94
C CYS A 164 0.73 -9.58 1.02
N GLY A 165 0.61 -9.86 -0.29
CA GLY A 165 0.24 -8.88 -1.33
C GLY A 165 -1.05 -8.09 -1.07
N GLY A 166 -1.98 -8.66 -0.31
CA GLY A 166 -3.17 -7.96 0.15
C GLY A 166 -2.89 -6.95 1.27
N VAL A 167 -2.22 -7.38 2.34
CA VAL A 167 -2.03 -6.58 3.57
C VAL A 167 -1.00 -5.46 3.40
N MET A 168 0.05 -5.68 2.61
CA MET A 168 1.16 -4.73 2.46
C MET A 168 0.75 -3.34 1.93
N ARG A 169 -0.42 -3.25 1.27
CA ARG A 169 -0.85 -2.07 0.49
C ARG A 169 -2.05 -1.30 1.05
N VAL A 170 -2.64 -1.71 2.17
CA VAL A 170 -3.97 -1.20 2.60
C VAL A 170 -3.94 -0.07 3.63
N ALA A 171 -2.76 0.39 4.04
CA ALA A 171 -2.62 1.54 4.94
C ALA A 171 -3.47 2.78 4.51
N PRO A 172 -3.60 3.13 3.21
CA PRO A 172 -4.44 4.25 2.78
C PRO A 172 -5.91 4.12 3.17
N ALA A 173 -6.47 2.91 3.28
CA ALA A 173 -7.85 2.71 3.73
C ALA A 173 -8.02 3.18 5.19
N GLY A 174 -7.09 2.80 6.07
CA GLY A 174 -7.07 3.24 7.46
C GLY A 174 -6.90 4.75 7.62
N LEU A 175 -6.03 5.36 6.80
CA LEU A 175 -5.78 6.80 6.82
C LEU A 175 -6.98 7.61 6.32
N MET A 176 -7.65 7.13 5.27
CA MET A 176 -8.73 7.86 4.60
C MET A 176 -10.07 7.75 5.32
N TYR A 177 -10.37 6.58 5.90
CA TYR A 177 -11.63 6.31 6.62
C TYR A 177 -11.43 6.32 8.14
N LYS A 178 -10.49 7.14 8.62
CA LYS A 178 -10.04 7.18 10.03
C LYS A 178 -11.14 7.38 11.08
N ASP A 179 -12.22 8.06 10.70
CA ASP A 179 -13.35 8.38 11.60
C ASP A 179 -14.39 7.26 11.63
N ASN A 180 -14.24 6.24 10.78
CA ASN A 180 -15.10 5.07 10.72
C ASN A 180 -14.26 3.79 10.60
N PRO A 181 -13.75 3.24 11.72
CA PRO A 181 -12.88 2.06 11.72
C PRO A 181 -13.51 0.82 11.05
N GLU A 182 -14.83 0.65 11.16
CA GLU A 182 -15.53 -0.47 10.53
C GLU A 182 -15.50 -0.34 9.00
N LEU A 183 -15.77 0.86 8.48
CA LEU A 183 -15.64 1.15 7.05
C LEU A 183 -14.19 1.04 6.60
N ALA A 184 -13.23 1.55 7.38
CA ALA A 184 -11.81 1.42 7.08
C ALA A 184 -11.37 -0.05 6.94
N PHE A 185 -11.85 -0.93 7.83
CA PHE A 185 -11.59 -2.37 7.75
C PHE A 185 -12.19 -2.97 6.47
N LYS A 186 -13.46 -2.69 6.17
CA LYS A 186 -14.14 -3.19 4.96
C LYS A 186 -13.44 -2.73 3.68
N VAL A 187 -13.07 -1.45 3.61
CA VAL A 187 -12.32 -0.89 2.47
C VAL A 187 -10.95 -1.55 2.35
N GLY A 188 -10.21 -1.68 3.45
CA GLY A 188 -8.91 -2.35 3.45
C GLY A 188 -9.02 -3.79 2.95
N ALA A 189 -10.01 -4.54 3.43
CA ALA A 189 -10.24 -5.93 3.04
C ALA A 189 -10.68 -6.10 1.58
N GLU A 190 -11.44 -5.15 1.01
CA GLU A 190 -11.80 -5.16 -0.42
C GLU A 190 -10.64 -4.66 -1.32
N CYS A 191 -9.70 -3.88 -0.77
CA CYS A 191 -8.48 -3.48 -1.48
C CYS A 191 -7.42 -4.58 -1.54
N ALA A 192 -7.47 -5.53 -0.60
CA ALA A 192 -6.51 -6.63 -0.43
C ALA A 192 -6.75 -7.74 -1.46
#